data_AF-A0A1G2YS91-F1
#
_entry.id   AF-A0A1G2YS91-F1
#
_cell.length_a   1.000
_cell.length_b   1.000
_cell.length_c   1.000
_cell.angle_alpha   90.00
_cell.angle_beta   90.00
_cell.angle_gamma   90.00
#
_symmetry.space_group_name_H-M   'P 1'
#
loop_
_entity.id
_entity.type
_entity.pdbx_description
1 polymer ?
#
loop_
_entity_poly.entity_id
_entity_poly.type
_entity_poly.pdbx_seq_one_letter_code
_entity_poly.pdbx_strand_id
1 'polypeptide(L)'
;MERNIRHNWGQGTYRYPLRYSLERVINQWKNDRQESWARGTPEDIKDIIDDIEFSLEERPLKKEEIFEIIEKCADAAIATSNNFDPMEFVANNYASPSLIRYTMERFEAYFAENSIGKIEESANRLMSLENEIYITGKIHLTPTVKDFLRLVMRSYLWGFDTESVILCRSAMEKAFENRVTYEMCEKYFGPPHGGDYSLQARVIVAKREGMLNDEIAEIATKIRLRGNTALHRDPNATKNIYETITDTIRVISVITDGYDPVPHLL
;
A
#
# COMPACT_ATOMS: atom_id res chain seq x y z
N MET A 1 33.30 0.88 -44.03
CA MET A 1 32.58 2.12 -43.67
C MET A 1 31.32 1.74 -42.92
N GLU A 2 31.41 1.58 -41.61
CA GLU A 2 30.28 1.25 -40.75
C GLU A 2 29.48 2.52 -40.45
N ARG A 3 28.20 2.53 -40.84
CA ARG A 3 27.28 3.63 -40.53
C ARG A 3 26.90 3.52 -39.06
N ASN A 4 27.44 4.46 -38.29
CA ASN A 4 27.18 4.65 -36.87
C ASN A 4 25.74 5.19 -36.69
N ILE A 5 24.78 4.28 -36.47
CA ILE A 5 23.38 4.64 -36.18
C ILE A 5 23.30 5.11 -34.72
N ARG A 6 23.64 6.38 -34.49
CA ARG A 6 23.34 7.05 -33.22
C ARG A 6 21.81 7.13 -33.07
N HIS A 7 21.25 6.29 -32.21
CA HIS A 7 19.87 6.40 -31.81
C HIS A 7 19.71 7.69 -31.02
N ASN A 8 18.99 8.64 -31.61
CA ASN A 8 18.70 9.93 -31.04
C ASN A 8 17.58 9.74 -30.01
N TRP A 9 17.94 9.40 -28.76
CA TRP A 9 17.02 9.23 -27.63
C TRP A 9 16.53 10.57 -27.05
N GLY A 10 16.46 11.61 -27.88
CA GLY A 10 16.07 12.96 -27.48
C GLY A 10 14.56 13.16 -27.59
N GLN A 11 13.92 13.36 -26.44
CA GLN A 11 12.74 14.21 -26.21
C GLN A 11 11.63 14.19 -27.29
N GLY A 12 10.52 13.48 -27.05
CA GLY A 12 9.31 13.77 -27.83
C GLY A 12 8.07 12.90 -27.68
N THR A 13 8.16 11.58 -27.49
CA THR A 13 6.98 10.73 -27.81
C THR A 13 6.66 9.56 -26.87
N TYR A 14 7.33 9.40 -25.73
CA TYR A 14 6.97 8.36 -24.74
C TYR A 14 5.88 8.79 -23.76
N ARG A 15 4.85 9.51 -24.23
CA ARG A 15 3.58 9.58 -23.52
C ARG A 15 2.71 8.42 -24.02
N TYR A 16 2.71 7.36 -23.23
CA TYR A 16 1.68 6.32 -23.08
C TYR A 16 1.62 5.09 -24.01
N PRO A 17 2.42 4.05 -23.73
CA PRO A 17 2.05 2.65 -23.97
C PRO A 17 1.18 2.07 -22.83
N LEU A 18 1.35 2.54 -21.59
CA LEU A 18 0.73 1.91 -20.42
C LEU A 18 -0.77 2.21 -20.30
N ARG A 19 -1.18 3.48 -20.33
CA ARG A 19 -2.61 3.87 -20.35
C ARG A 19 -3.38 3.23 -21.50
N TYR A 20 -2.84 3.25 -22.71
CA TYR A 20 -3.49 2.58 -23.85
C TYR A 20 -3.63 1.07 -23.62
N SER A 21 -2.58 0.43 -23.07
CA SER A 21 -2.63 -1.00 -22.74
C SER A 21 -3.62 -1.30 -21.61
N LEU A 22 -3.67 -0.47 -20.58
CA LEU A 22 -4.60 -0.58 -19.45
C LEU A 22 -6.04 -0.32 -19.90
N GLU A 23 -6.31 0.76 -20.63
CA GLU A 23 -7.63 1.05 -21.21
C GLU A 23 -8.10 -0.11 -22.10
N ARG A 24 -7.21 -0.69 -22.92
CA ARG A 24 -7.55 -1.86 -23.75
C ARG A 24 -7.90 -3.08 -22.89
N VAL A 25 -7.13 -3.36 -21.83
CA VAL A 25 -7.39 -4.49 -20.91
C VAL A 25 -8.70 -4.26 -20.13
N ILE A 26 -8.95 -3.05 -19.65
CA ILE A 26 -10.20 -2.69 -18.94
C ILE A 26 -11.40 -2.86 -19.88
N ASN A 27 -11.31 -2.36 -21.11
CA ASN A 27 -12.40 -2.45 -22.08
C ASN A 27 -12.64 -3.90 -22.53
N GLN A 28 -11.57 -4.67 -22.76
CA GLN A 28 -11.69 -6.10 -23.04
C GLN A 28 -12.38 -6.83 -21.89
N TRP A 29 -11.96 -6.58 -20.65
CA TRP A 29 -12.60 -7.17 -19.48
C TRP A 29 -14.07 -6.74 -19.32
N LYS A 30 -14.41 -5.48 -19.58
CA LYS A 30 -15.81 -5.00 -19.56
C LYS A 30 -16.66 -5.76 -20.58
N ASN A 31 -16.12 -5.97 -21.79
CA ASN A 31 -16.79 -6.73 -22.84
C ASN A 31 -16.91 -8.21 -22.47
N ASP A 32 -15.82 -8.84 -22.00
CA ASP A 32 -15.81 -10.23 -21.55
C ASP A 32 -16.80 -10.45 -20.40
N ARG A 33 -16.88 -9.51 -19.45
CA ARG A 33 -17.82 -9.55 -18.33
C ARG A 33 -19.26 -9.38 -18.80
N GLN A 34 -19.54 -8.45 -19.71
CA GLN A 34 -20.88 -8.27 -20.28
C GLN A 34 -21.32 -9.48 -21.10
N GLU A 35 -20.42 -10.08 -21.89
CA GLU A 35 -20.69 -11.31 -22.63
C GLU A 35 -20.89 -12.52 -21.71
N SER A 36 -20.15 -12.58 -20.59
CA SER A 36 -20.29 -13.64 -19.59
C SER A 36 -21.61 -13.51 -18.81
N TRP A 37 -22.02 -12.29 -18.45
CA TRP A 37 -23.31 -12.00 -17.82
C TRP A 37 -24.51 -12.16 -18.76
N ALA A 38 -24.32 -11.99 -20.08
CA ALA A 38 -25.35 -12.26 -21.07
C ALA A 38 -25.66 -13.77 -21.21
N ARG A 39 -24.83 -14.65 -20.66
CA ARG A 39 -24.96 -16.12 -20.77
C ARG A 39 -25.28 -16.83 -19.47
N GLY A 40 -25.29 -16.15 -18.33
CA GLY A 40 -25.60 -16.74 -17.03
C GLY A 40 -26.34 -15.76 -16.13
N THR A 41 -27.44 -16.22 -15.56
CA THR A 41 -28.16 -15.59 -14.46
C THR A 41 -27.31 -15.62 -13.18
N PRO A 42 -27.53 -14.72 -12.20
CA PRO A 42 -26.88 -14.81 -10.89
C PRO A 42 -27.03 -16.19 -10.21
N GLU A 43 -28.11 -16.91 -10.51
CA GLU A 43 -28.34 -18.29 -10.13
C GLU A 43 -27.32 -19.27 -10.75
N ASP A 44 -26.85 -19.05 -11.98
CA ASP A 44 -25.86 -19.92 -12.64
C ASP A 44 -24.46 -19.79 -12.03
N ILE A 45 -24.08 -18.61 -11.50
CA ILE A 45 -22.81 -18.43 -10.76
C ILE A 45 -22.89 -19.15 -9.41
N LYS A 46 -24.07 -19.13 -8.78
CA LYS A 46 -24.34 -19.83 -7.53
C LYS A 46 -24.30 -21.35 -7.74
N ASP A 47 -24.89 -21.85 -8.82
CA ASP A 47 -24.86 -23.27 -9.17
C ASP A 47 -23.44 -23.74 -9.53
N ILE A 48 -22.61 -22.93 -10.19
CA ILE A 48 -21.18 -23.25 -10.42
C ILE A 48 -20.37 -23.28 -9.12
N ILE A 49 -20.72 -22.43 -8.14
CA ILE A 49 -20.09 -22.42 -6.81
C ILE A 49 -20.57 -23.62 -5.96
N ASP A 50 -21.84 -24.00 -6.12
CA ASP A 50 -22.46 -25.14 -5.41
C ASP A 50 -22.07 -26.50 -6.05
N ASP A 51 -21.77 -26.56 -7.36
CA ASP A 51 -21.26 -27.74 -8.09
C ASP A 51 -19.77 -28.03 -7.84
N ILE A 52 -19.03 -27.10 -7.22
CA ILE A 52 -17.70 -27.39 -6.66
C ILE A 52 -17.93 -28.16 -5.36
N GLU A 53 -18.25 -29.44 -5.51
CA GLU A 53 -18.59 -30.37 -4.45
C GLU A 53 -17.37 -30.65 -3.55
N PHE A 54 -17.11 -29.77 -2.58
CA PHE A 54 -16.26 -30.09 -1.44
C PHE A 54 -17.12 -30.76 -0.36
N SER A 55 -17.15 -32.09 -0.44
CA SER A 55 -17.60 -32.96 0.64
C SER A 55 -16.76 -32.72 1.90
N LEU A 56 -17.27 -31.86 2.78
CA LEU A 56 -17.14 -32.00 4.22
C LEU A 56 -18.53 -31.76 4.78
N GLU A 57 -19.14 -32.82 5.30
CA GLU A 57 -20.39 -32.79 6.07
C GLU A 57 -20.20 -32.01 7.39
N GLU A 58 -19.93 -30.71 7.30
CA GLU A 58 -19.92 -29.82 8.45
C GLU A 58 -20.69 -28.56 8.06
N ARG A 59 -21.79 -28.35 8.79
CA ARG A 59 -22.74 -27.24 8.64
C ARG A 59 -22.01 -25.96 8.21
N PRO A 60 -22.37 -25.34 7.06
CA PRO A 60 -21.74 -24.09 6.65
C PRO A 60 -21.92 -23.05 7.75
N LEU A 61 -20.81 -22.52 8.24
CA LEU A 61 -20.80 -21.43 9.21
C LEU A 61 -21.51 -20.23 8.57
N LYS A 62 -22.43 -19.64 9.31
CA LYS A 62 -23.09 -18.40 8.89
C LYS A 62 -22.04 -17.28 8.86
N LYS A 63 -22.27 -16.29 8.00
CA LYS A 63 -21.39 -15.11 7.85
C LYS A 63 -21.10 -14.46 9.21
N GLU A 64 -22.10 -14.39 10.08
CA GLU A 64 -22.01 -13.84 11.43
C GLU A 64 -21.07 -14.65 12.34
N GLU A 65 -21.08 -15.99 12.22
CA GLU A 65 -20.21 -16.88 12.99
C GLU A 65 -18.73 -16.72 12.56
N ILE A 66 -18.49 -16.48 11.27
CA ILE A 66 -17.14 -16.20 10.73
C ILE A 66 -16.63 -14.86 11.27
N PHE A 67 -17.44 -13.80 11.24
CA PHE A 67 -17.04 -12.50 11.80
C PHE A 67 -16.76 -12.58 13.31
N GLU A 68 -17.57 -13.31 14.06
CA GLU A 68 -17.35 -13.50 15.51
C GLU A 68 -16.02 -14.24 15.80
N ILE A 69 -15.65 -15.22 14.97
CA ILE A 69 -14.35 -15.92 15.10
C ILE A 69 -13.20 -14.96 14.78
N ILE A 70 -13.32 -14.13 13.74
CA ILE A 70 -12.30 -13.15 13.36
C ILE A 70 -12.10 -12.10 14.46
N GLU A 71 -13.19 -11.56 15.01
CA GLU A 71 -13.13 -10.60 16.11
C GLU A 71 -12.47 -11.23 17.35
N LYS A 72 -12.84 -12.45 17.72
CA LYS A 72 -12.20 -13.17 18.85
C LYS A 72 -10.71 -13.42 18.62
N CYS A 73 -10.31 -13.76 17.40
CA CYS A 73 -8.90 -13.93 17.05
C CYS A 73 -8.13 -12.61 17.09
N ALA A 74 -8.71 -11.52 16.60
CA ALA A 74 -8.13 -10.19 16.64
C ALA A 74 -7.99 -9.69 18.09
N ASP A 75 -9.04 -9.85 18.90
CA ASP A 75 -9.05 -9.48 20.33
C ASP A 75 -8.02 -10.31 21.12
N ALA A 76 -7.91 -11.61 20.85
CA ALA A 76 -6.90 -12.47 21.47
C ALA A 76 -5.49 -12.03 21.11
N ALA A 77 -5.23 -11.70 19.83
CA ALA A 77 -3.93 -11.21 19.36
C ALA A 77 -3.56 -9.83 19.94
N ILE A 78 -4.54 -8.93 20.09
CA ILE A 78 -4.35 -7.61 20.71
C ILE A 78 -4.08 -7.75 22.21
N ALA A 79 -4.80 -8.64 22.92
CA ALA A 79 -4.66 -8.84 24.37
C ALA A 79 -3.32 -9.45 24.79
N THR A 80 -2.58 -10.05 23.87
CA THR A 80 -1.40 -10.89 24.16
C THR A 80 -0.11 -10.35 23.51
N SER A 81 -0.11 -9.07 23.12
CA SER A 81 0.90 -8.37 22.29
C SER A 81 2.36 -8.39 22.76
N ASN A 82 2.71 -9.11 23.84
CA ASN A 82 4.09 -9.24 24.29
C ASN A 82 4.69 -10.66 24.14
N ASN A 83 3.94 -11.70 23.77
CA ASN A 83 4.50 -13.06 23.55
C ASN A 83 3.57 -14.04 22.80
N PHE A 84 2.63 -13.55 21.99
CA PHE A 84 1.68 -14.39 21.28
C PHE A 84 2.15 -14.77 19.90
N ASP A 85 2.18 -16.07 19.60
CA ASP A 85 2.15 -16.56 18.23
C ASP A 85 0.68 -16.80 17.83
N PRO A 86 0.09 -15.93 16.98
CA PRO A 86 -1.29 -16.09 16.52
C PRO A 86 -1.53 -17.44 15.84
N MET A 87 -0.50 -18.01 15.20
CA MET A 87 -0.60 -19.31 14.55
C MET A 87 -0.66 -20.44 15.58
N GLU A 88 0.06 -20.33 16.71
CA GLU A 88 0.01 -21.31 17.79
C GLU A 88 -1.35 -21.30 18.51
N PHE A 89 -1.93 -20.12 18.77
CA PHE A 89 -3.25 -20.04 19.39
C PHE A 89 -4.37 -20.51 18.46
N VAL A 90 -4.32 -20.15 17.17
CA VAL A 90 -5.27 -20.65 16.17
C VAL A 90 -5.11 -22.16 15.99
N ALA A 91 -3.87 -22.67 15.94
CA ALA A 91 -3.60 -24.10 15.88
C ALA A 91 -4.06 -24.84 17.15
N ASN A 92 -4.00 -24.23 18.34
CA ASN A 92 -4.39 -24.87 19.60
C ASN A 92 -5.90 -24.78 19.90
N ASN A 93 -6.59 -23.71 19.47
CA ASN A 93 -8.01 -23.51 19.77
C ASN A 93 -8.94 -23.84 18.60
N TYR A 94 -8.42 -23.85 17.38
CA TYR A 94 -9.16 -24.13 16.15
C TYR A 94 -8.50 -25.28 15.37
N ALA A 95 -7.91 -26.21 16.12
CA ALA A 95 -7.04 -27.34 15.76
C ALA A 95 -7.58 -28.36 14.75
N SER A 96 -8.54 -28.01 13.91
CA SER A 96 -8.67 -28.68 12.65
C SER A 96 -7.94 -27.88 11.58
N PRO A 97 -6.84 -28.40 10.99
CA PRO A 97 -6.32 -27.89 9.74
C PRO A 97 -7.41 -27.69 8.66
N SER A 98 -8.52 -28.44 8.73
CA SER A 98 -9.68 -28.21 7.86
C SER A 98 -10.38 -26.87 8.14
N LEU A 99 -10.48 -26.42 9.39
CA LEU A 99 -11.13 -25.16 9.75
C LEU A 99 -10.28 -23.95 9.38
N ILE A 100 -8.95 -24.03 9.56
CA ILE A 100 -8.03 -22.99 9.08
C ILE A 100 -8.10 -22.91 7.56
N ARG A 101 -7.99 -24.05 6.86
CA ARG A 101 -8.09 -24.09 5.40
C ARG A 101 -9.42 -23.56 4.90
N TYR A 102 -10.53 -23.99 5.50
CA TYR A 102 -11.88 -23.53 5.19
C TYR A 102 -12.03 -22.02 5.41
N THR A 103 -11.51 -21.50 6.52
CA THR A 103 -11.56 -20.07 6.83
C THR A 103 -10.74 -19.28 5.81
N MET A 104 -9.55 -19.76 5.43
CA MET A 104 -8.74 -19.16 4.37
C MET A 104 -9.45 -19.20 3.01
N GLU A 105 -10.01 -20.34 2.61
CA GLU A 105 -10.79 -20.49 1.36
C GLU A 105 -11.98 -19.52 1.33
N ARG A 106 -12.70 -19.35 2.45
CA ARG A 106 -13.80 -18.39 2.58
C ARG A 106 -13.33 -16.94 2.51
N PHE A 107 -12.20 -16.62 3.15
CA PHE A 107 -11.58 -15.30 3.02
C PHE A 107 -11.16 -15.03 1.59
N GLU A 108 -10.52 -15.98 0.92
CA GLU A 108 -10.10 -15.88 -0.48
C GLU A 108 -11.31 -15.67 -1.38
N ALA A 109 -12.39 -16.45 -1.21
CA ALA A 109 -13.63 -16.28 -1.97
C ALA A 109 -14.26 -14.90 -1.73
N TYR A 110 -14.36 -14.48 -0.45
CA TYR A 110 -14.89 -13.16 -0.09
C TYR A 110 -14.05 -12.02 -0.69
N PHE A 111 -12.73 -12.10 -0.58
CA PHE A 111 -11.85 -11.09 -1.16
C PHE A 111 -11.88 -11.13 -2.68
N ALA A 112 -11.98 -12.31 -3.33
CA ALA A 112 -12.10 -12.42 -4.77
C ALA A 112 -13.39 -11.77 -5.28
N GLU A 113 -14.53 -12.04 -4.65
CA GLU A 113 -15.82 -11.44 -5.00
C GLU A 113 -15.80 -9.91 -4.86
N ASN A 114 -15.28 -9.41 -3.73
CA ASN A 114 -15.13 -7.98 -3.50
C ASN A 114 -14.07 -7.33 -4.41
N SER A 115 -13.06 -8.09 -4.83
CA SER A 115 -12.01 -7.62 -5.74
C SER A 115 -12.56 -7.42 -7.15
N ILE A 116 -13.44 -8.30 -7.63
CA ILE A 116 -14.07 -8.18 -8.95
C ILE A 116 -14.85 -6.86 -9.08
N GLY A 117 -15.57 -6.48 -8.01
CA GLY A 117 -16.28 -5.20 -7.94
C GLY A 117 -15.35 -3.98 -7.96
N LYS A 118 -14.11 -4.13 -7.52
CA LYS A 118 -13.11 -3.06 -7.41
C LYS A 118 -12.17 -2.93 -8.61
N ILE A 119 -12.21 -3.85 -9.58
CA ILE A 119 -11.28 -3.85 -10.74
C ILE A 119 -11.22 -2.50 -11.45
N GLU A 120 -12.37 -1.89 -11.74
CA GLU A 120 -12.41 -0.59 -12.42
C GLU A 120 -11.80 0.52 -11.56
N GLU A 121 -12.11 0.56 -10.27
CA GLU A 121 -11.51 1.52 -9.34
C GLU A 121 -10.01 1.31 -9.18
N SER A 122 -9.55 0.06 -9.00
CA SER A 122 -8.14 -0.30 -8.93
C SER A 122 -7.39 0.08 -10.20
N ALA A 123 -7.99 -0.09 -11.37
CA ALA A 123 -7.39 0.31 -12.63
C ALA A 123 -7.27 1.83 -12.76
N ASN A 124 -8.29 2.59 -12.34
CA ASN A 124 -8.21 4.05 -12.26
C ASN A 124 -7.11 4.51 -11.28
N ARG A 125 -7.03 3.89 -10.11
CA ARG A 125 -5.98 4.14 -9.10
C ARG A 125 -4.59 3.82 -9.65
N LEU A 126 -4.45 2.74 -10.43
CA LEU A 126 -3.18 2.38 -11.10
C LEU A 126 -2.77 3.42 -12.13
N MET A 127 -3.72 3.92 -12.92
CA MET A 127 -3.44 5.00 -13.88
C MET A 127 -2.98 6.27 -13.15
N SER A 128 -3.59 6.61 -12.02
CA SER A 128 -3.14 7.74 -11.19
C SER A 128 -1.72 7.54 -10.67
N LEU A 129 -1.33 6.32 -10.30
CA LEU A 129 0.02 6.01 -9.78
C LEU A 129 1.12 5.92 -10.84
N GLU A 130 0.83 6.07 -12.14
CA GLU A 130 1.85 5.83 -13.17
C GLU A 130 3.09 6.72 -13.00
N ASN A 131 2.89 8.00 -12.70
CA ASN A 131 4.00 8.94 -12.51
C ASN A 131 4.82 8.58 -11.27
N GLU A 132 4.15 8.22 -10.18
CA GLU A 132 4.75 7.77 -8.91
C GLU A 132 5.58 6.49 -9.11
N ILE A 133 5.07 5.53 -9.88
CA ILE A 133 5.80 4.30 -10.23
C ILE A 133 7.04 4.63 -11.07
N TYR A 134 6.90 5.55 -12.05
CA TYR A 134 8.02 5.99 -12.85
C TYR A 134 9.12 6.66 -12.00
N ILE A 135 8.74 7.60 -11.14
CA ILE A 135 9.66 8.34 -10.26
C ILE A 135 10.36 7.38 -9.29
N THR A 136 9.63 6.49 -8.64
CA THR A 136 10.23 5.50 -7.70
C THR A 136 11.20 4.54 -8.39
N GLY A 137 11.05 4.30 -9.69
CA GLY A 137 12.02 3.56 -10.50
C GLY A 137 13.32 4.31 -10.81
N LYS A 138 13.38 5.63 -10.52
CA LYS A 138 14.54 6.50 -10.76
C LYS A 138 15.30 6.93 -9.50
N ILE A 139 14.69 6.81 -8.32
CA ILE A 139 15.27 7.21 -7.04
C ILE A 139 16.15 6.08 -6.47
N HIS A 140 17.26 6.43 -5.79
CA HIS A 140 18.13 5.46 -5.12
C HIS A 140 17.56 4.99 -3.77
N LEU A 141 16.56 4.13 -3.80
CA LEU A 141 15.90 3.63 -2.60
C LEU A 141 16.67 2.47 -1.95
N THR A 142 16.75 2.47 -0.62
CA THR A 142 17.16 1.28 0.14
C THR A 142 16.10 0.17 -0.01
N PRO A 143 16.47 -1.12 0.10
CA PRO A 143 15.50 -2.22 -0.03
C PRO A 143 14.28 -2.07 0.89
N THR A 144 14.51 -1.70 2.16
CA THR A 144 13.45 -1.49 3.14
C THR A 144 12.47 -0.39 2.73
N VAL A 145 12.95 0.77 2.27
CA VAL A 145 12.07 1.87 1.81
C VAL A 145 11.29 1.44 0.58
N LYS A 146 11.91 0.71 -0.35
CA LYS A 146 11.26 0.17 -1.55
C LYS A 146 10.13 -0.79 -1.19
N ASP A 147 10.31 -1.64 -0.18
CA ASP A 147 9.29 -2.57 0.26
C ASP A 147 8.10 -1.85 0.91
N PHE A 148 8.35 -0.83 1.73
CA PHE A 148 7.27 0.03 2.23
C PHE A 148 6.50 0.73 1.10
N LEU A 149 7.19 1.31 0.11
CA LEU A 149 6.53 1.98 -1.02
C LEU A 149 5.70 1.00 -1.88
N ARG A 150 6.17 -0.24 -2.06
CA ARG A 150 5.36 -1.30 -2.69
C ARG A 150 4.08 -1.58 -1.92
N LEU A 151 4.17 -1.65 -0.59
CA LEU A 151 3.00 -1.83 0.27
C LEU A 151 2.05 -0.63 0.21
N VAL A 152 2.56 0.61 0.18
CA VAL A 152 1.76 1.84 -0.02
C VAL A 152 0.98 1.77 -1.33
N MET A 153 1.64 1.44 -2.44
CA MET A 153 1.00 1.36 -3.75
C MET A 153 -0.02 0.23 -3.79
N ARG A 154 0.33 -0.95 -3.25
CA ARG A 154 -0.58 -2.10 -3.21
C ARG A 154 -1.82 -1.80 -2.37
N SER A 155 -1.66 -1.25 -1.17
CA SER A 155 -2.79 -0.88 -0.30
C SER A 155 -3.71 0.12 -0.99
N TYR A 156 -3.14 1.16 -1.62
CA TYR A 156 -3.91 2.11 -2.41
C TYR A 156 -4.67 1.44 -3.55
N LEU A 157 -4.03 0.59 -4.36
CA LEU A 157 -4.70 -0.09 -5.48
C LEU A 157 -5.93 -0.89 -5.05
N TRP A 158 -5.92 -1.49 -3.86
CA TRP A 158 -7.01 -2.34 -3.36
C TRP A 158 -8.05 -1.59 -2.52
N GLY A 159 -7.90 -0.28 -2.34
CA GLY A 159 -8.83 0.53 -1.54
C GLY A 159 -8.57 0.50 -0.03
N PHE A 160 -7.39 0.07 0.40
CA PHE A 160 -6.94 0.10 1.81
C PHE A 160 -6.33 1.47 2.11
N ASP A 161 -7.20 2.49 2.10
CA ASP A 161 -6.80 3.89 2.10
C ASP A 161 -6.14 4.33 3.40
N THR A 162 -6.65 3.85 4.54
CA THR A 162 -6.10 4.13 5.87
C THR A 162 -4.71 3.53 6.03
N GLU A 163 -4.55 2.27 5.63
CA GLU A 163 -3.30 1.53 5.65
C GLU A 163 -2.28 2.19 4.73
N SER A 164 -2.70 2.66 3.55
CA SER A 164 -1.82 3.37 2.62
C SER A 164 -1.23 4.64 3.25
N VAL A 165 -2.05 5.44 3.94
CA VAL A 165 -1.60 6.65 4.66
C VAL A 165 -0.66 6.31 5.83
N ILE A 166 -0.93 5.24 6.58
CA ILE A 166 -0.05 4.77 7.66
C ILE A 166 1.29 4.31 7.09
N LEU A 167 1.27 3.54 6.01
CA LEU A 167 2.46 3.04 5.33
C LEU A 167 3.29 4.16 4.69
N CYS A 168 2.66 5.24 4.21
CA CYS A 168 3.35 6.45 3.76
C CYS A 168 4.23 7.05 4.85
N ARG A 169 3.69 7.18 6.07
CA ARG A 169 4.45 7.65 7.24
C ARG A 169 5.61 6.71 7.55
N SER A 170 5.39 5.40 7.54
CA SER A 170 6.43 4.39 7.81
C SER A 170 7.53 4.38 6.75
N ALA A 171 7.18 4.49 5.47
CA ALA A 171 8.14 4.61 4.37
C ALA A 171 9.04 5.85 4.55
N MET A 172 8.42 6.98 4.89
CA MET A 172 9.12 8.22 5.18
C MET A 172 10.04 8.05 6.40
N GLU A 173 9.55 7.49 7.50
CA GLU A 173 10.35 7.23 8.70
C GLU A 173 11.62 6.43 8.40
N LYS A 174 11.51 5.35 7.61
CA LYS A 174 12.68 4.58 7.17
C LYS A 174 13.61 5.35 6.23
N ALA A 175 13.10 6.22 5.37
CA ALA A 175 13.96 7.08 4.55
C ALA A 175 14.75 8.08 5.39
N PHE A 176 14.12 8.70 6.40
CA PHE A 176 14.78 9.61 7.33
C PHE A 176 15.78 8.90 8.24
N GLU A 177 15.46 7.71 8.75
CA GLU A 177 16.39 6.89 9.54
C GLU A 177 17.70 6.61 8.78
N ASN A 178 17.61 6.33 7.48
CA ASN A 178 18.77 6.02 6.64
C ASN A 178 19.64 7.25 6.31
N ARG A 179 19.08 8.46 6.33
CA ARG A 179 19.75 9.69 5.85
C ARG A 179 20.12 10.67 6.94
N VAL A 180 19.30 10.77 7.97
CA VAL A 180 19.54 11.61 9.15
C VAL A 180 20.08 10.70 10.24
N THR A 181 21.37 10.72 10.53
CA THR A 181 21.93 9.77 11.49
C THR A 181 21.57 10.13 12.94
N TYR A 182 21.80 9.18 13.84
CA TYR A 182 21.60 9.40 15.28
C TYR A 182 22.49 10.54 15.80
N GLU A 183 23.75 10.59 15.36
CA GLU A 183 24.73 11.61 15.77
C GLU A 183 24.32 13.01 15.30
N MET A 184 23.73 13.10 14.10
CA MET A 184 23.15 14.36 13.63
C MET A 184 22.03 14.83 14.55
N CYS A 185 21.15 13.93 14.99
CA CYS A 185 20.07 14.28 15.91
C CYS A 185 20.61 14.67 17.30
N GLU A 186 21.58 13.91 17.83
CA GLU A 186 22.21 14.16 19.13
C GLU A 186 22.92 15.52 19.17
N LYS A 187 23.56 15.93 18.08
CA LYS A 187 24.17 17.26 17.94
C LYS A 187 23.17 18.41 18.21
N TYR A 188 21.90 18.25 17.85
CA TYR A 188 20.89 19.31 18.00
C TYR A 188 20.00 19.18 19.23
N PHE A 189 19.78 17.97 19.74
CA PHE A 189 18.82 17.70 20.81
C PHE A 189 19.44 17.09 22.08
N GLY A 190 20.72 16.71 22.04
CA GLY A 190 21.34 15.87 23.06
C GLY A 190 20.79 14.44 23.04
N PRO A 191 21.33 13.53 23.88
CA PRO A 191 20.92 12.12 23.90
C PRO A 191 19.42 11.97 24.24
N PRO A 192 18.69 11.04 23.59
CA PRO A 192 17.28 10.84 23.84
C PRO A 192 17.08 10.24 25.23
N HIS A 193 15.94 10.53 25.87
CA HIS A 193 15.57 9.96 27.17
C HIS A 193 15.08 8.50 27.10
N GLY A 194 15.64 7.73 26.17
CA GLY A 194 15.25 6.35 25.83
C GLY A 194 14.74 6.21 24.39
N GLY A 195 15.11 5.11 23.74
CA GLY A 195 14.73 4.81 22.36
C GLY A 195 15.48 5.65 21.32
N ASP A 196 14.90 5.72 20.12
CA ASP A 196 15.42 6.48 18.99
C ASP A 196 14.71 7.84 18.84
N TYR A 197 15.29 8.75 18.05
CA TYR A 197 14.70 10.05 17.76
C TYR A 197 13.44 9.91 16.90
N SER A 198 12.39 10.63 17.30
CA SER A 198 11.14 10.69 16.54
C SER A 198 11.34 11.20 15.11
N LEU A 199 10.45 10.79 14.20
CA LEU A 199 10.38 11.34 12.85
C LEU A 199 10.31 12.88 12.82
N GLN A 200 9.63 13.51 13.78
CA GLN A 200 9.59 14.98 13.85
C GLN A 200 10.98 15.58 14.13
N ALA A 201 11.74 14.99 15.05
CA ALA A 201 13.11 15.42 15.34
C ALA A 201 14.00 15.27 14.08
N ARG A 202 13.88 14.13 13.38
CA ARG A 202 14.62 13.86 12.15
C ARG A 202 14.27 14.86 11.02
N VAL A 203 13.01 15.24 10.86
CA VAL A 203 12.59 16.29 9.91
C VAL A 203 13.21 17.65 10.26
N ILE A 204 13.21 18.04 11.54
CA ILE A 204 13.82 19.30 11.99
C ILE A 204 15.33 19.31 11.71
N VAL A 205 16.01 18.19 11.97
CA VAL A 205 17.46 18.05 11.74
C VAL A 205 17.77 18.08 10.25
N ALA A 206 17.02 17.35 9.42
CA ALA A 206 17.20 17.37 7.97
C ALA A 206 17.06 18.78 7.39
N LYS A 207 16.09 19.57 7.89
CA LYS A 207 15.94 20.97 7.53
C LYS A 207 17.13 21.83 7.96
N ARG A 208 17.60 21.68 9.21
CA ARG A 208 18.75 22.44 9.74
C ARG A 208 20.06 22.12 9.01
N GLU A 209 20.22 20.88 8.57
CA GLU A 209 21.38 20.40 7.80
C GLU A 209 21.23 20.70 6.29
N GLY A 210 20.19 21.43 5.88
CA GLY A 210 19.98 21.84 4.48
C GLY A 210 19.59 20.71 3.53
N MET A 211 19.23 19.54 4.06
CA MET A 211 18.76 18.40 3.25
C MET A 211 17.33 18.62 2.75
N LEU A 212 16.54 19.40 3.48
CA LEU A 212 15.20 19.81 3.10
C LEU A 212 15.11 21.33 3.10
N ASN A 213 14.37 21.90 2.15
CA ASN A 213 13.90 23.27 2.22
C ASN A 213 12.62 23.37 3.10
N ASP A 214 12.12 24.59 3.31
CA ASP A 214 10.93 24.85 4.13
C ASP A 214 9.69 24.09 3.62
N GLU A 215 9.46 24.14 2.31
CA GLU A 215 8.30 23.51 1.65
C GLU A 215 8.27 21.99 1.87
N ILE A 216 9.39 21.30 1.60
CA ILE A 216 9.47 19.84 1.75
C ILE A 216 9.36 19.43 3.22
N ALA A 217 9.89 20.24 4.15
CA ALA A 217 9.73 19.98 5.59
C ALA A 217 8.28 20.14 6.06
N GLU A 218 7.53 21.09 5.50
CA GLU A 218 6.09 21.24 5.74
C GLU A 218 5.30 20.04 5.21
N ILE A 219 5.61 19.58 3.99
CA ILE A 219 5.00 18.38 3.40
C ILE A 219 5.28 17.14 4.26
N ALA A 220 6.53 16.92 4.68
CA ALA A 220 6.89 15.83 5.59
C ALA A 220 6.10 15.89 6.90
N THR A 221 5.92 17.10 7.45
CA THR A 221 5.14 17.32 8.67
C THR A 221 3.66 16.97 8.47
N LYS A 222 3.08 17.36 7.32
CA LYS A 222 1.70 17.05 6.94
C LYS A 222 1.47 15.54 6.81
N ILE A 223 2.37 14.80 6.14
CA ILE A 223 2.31 13.33 6.04
C ILE A 223 2.36 12.70 7.43
N ARG A 224 3.30 13.13 8.28
CA ARG A 224 3.41 12.63 9.66
C ARG A 224 2.13 12.83 10.46
N LEU A 225 1.54 14.02 10.38
CA LEU A 225 0.30 14.34 11.09
C LEU A 225 -0.90 13.53 10.57
N ARG A 226 -1.02 13.36 9.25
CA ARG A 226 -2.05 12.49 8.63
C ARG A 226 -1.89 11.04 9.08
N GLY A 227 -0.68 10.48 8.99
CA GLY A 227 -0.40 9.12 9.45
C GLY A 227 -0.69 8.91 10.95
N ASN A 228 -0.27 9.85 11.81
CA ASN A 228 -0.60 9.80 13.24
C ASN A 228 -2.12 9.89 13.49
N THR A 229 -2.84 10.68 12.71
CA THR A 229 -4.29 10.83 12.85
C THR A 229 -5.01 9.55 12.43
N ALA A 230 -4.64 8.99 11.27
CA ALA A 230 -5.16 7.72 10.77
C ALA A 230 -4.91 6.57 11.75
N LEU A 231 -3.73 6.55 12.37
CA LEU A 231 -3.33 5.47 13.30
C LEU A 231 -4.01 5.55 14.67
N HIS A 232 -4.28 6.75 15.20
CA HIS A 232 -4.65 6.91 16.62
C HIS A 232 -5.96 7.64 16.89
N ARG A 233 -6.52 8.37 15.93
CA ARG A 233 -7.64 9.29 16.19
C ARG A 233 -8.84 9.04 15.31
N ASP A 234 -8.62 8.95 14.01
CA ASP A 234 -9.69 8.81 13.03
C ASP A 234 -9.20 7.92 11.87
N PRO A 235 -9.57 6.64 11.86
CA PRO A 235 -9.25 5.73 10.76
C PRO A 235 -9.79 6.21 9.41
N ASN A 236 -10.81 7.08 9.38
CA ASN A 236 -11.39 7.64 8.17
C ASN A 236 -10.73 8.96 7.74
N ALA A 237 -9.63 9.36 8.37
CA ALA A 237 -8.83 10.54 7.99
C ALA A 237 -8.02 10.30 6.69
N THR A 238 -8.67 9.74 5.68
CA THR A 238 -8.11 9.31 4.39
C THR A 238 -8.38 10.31 3.27
N LYS A 239 -8.73 11.55 3.59
CA LYS A 239 -8.89 12.59 2.55
C LYS A 239 -7.55 12.81 1.83
N ASN A 240 -7.60 12.82 0.50
CA ASN A 240 -6.46 13.03 -0.39
C ASN A 240 -5.35 11.96 -0.24
N ILE A 241 -5.70 10.66 -0.29
CA ILE A 241 -4.70 9.58 -0.24
C ILE A 241 -3.67 9.73 -1.37
N TYR A 242 -4.11 9.95 -2.61
CA TYR A 242 -3.20 10.10 -3.75
C TYR A 242 -2.19 11.23 -3.53
N GLU A 243 -2.65 12.41 -3.11
CA GLU A 243 -1.77 13.54 -2.74
C GLU A 243 -0.75 13.13 -1.67
N THR A 244 -1.18 12.36 -0.66
CA THR A 244 -0.29 11.87 0.41
C THR A 244 0.79 10.93 -0.13
N ILE A 245 0.46 10.08 -1.12
CA ILE A 245 1.42 9.18 -1.78
C ILE A 245 2.42 10.00 -2.59
N THR A 246 1.95 10.93 -3.43
CA THR A 246 2.79 11.83 -4.22
C THR A 246 3.71 12.65 -3.32
N ASP A 247 3.17 13.28 -2.28
CA ASP A 247 3.92 14.03 -1.25
C ASP A 247 4.99 13.15 -0.59
N THR A 248 4.66 11.89 -0.28
CA THR A 248 5.60 10.94 0.34
C THR A 248 6.76 10.62 -0.59
N ILE A 249 6.48 10.31 -1.86
CA ILE A 249 7.52 10.01 -2.85
C ILE A 249 8.40 11.24 -3.11
N ARG A 250 7.80 12.43 -3.15
CA ARG A 250 8.52 13.71 -3.26
C ARG A 250 9.50 13.90 -2.10
N VAL A 251 9.03 13.77 -0.86
CA VAL A 251 9.89 13.88 0.33
C VAL A 251 11.00 12.85 0.32
N ILE A 252 10.69 11.58 0.01
CA ILE A 252 11.68 10.50 -0.06
C ILE A 252 12.73 10.77 -1.13
N SER A 253 12.34 11.25 -2.31
CA SER A 253 13.25 11.64 -3.38
C SER A 253 14.22 12.72 -2.93
N VAL A 254 13.72 13.78 -2.28
CA VAL A 254 14.54 14.89 -1.82
C VAL A 254 15.50 14.45 -0.72
N ILE A 255 15.05 13.71 0.30
CA ILE A 255 15.95 13.31 1.40
C ILE A 255 17.01 12.29 0.95
N THR A 256 16.68 11.49 -0.06
CA THR A 256 17.56 10.41 -0.54
C THR A 256 18.58 10.95 -1.54
N ASP A 257 18.10 11.62 -2.59
CA ASP A 257 18.87 12.00 -3.77
C ASP A 257 19.09 13.53 -3.88
N GLY A 258 18.49 14.34 -2.99
CA GLY A 258 18.53 15.80 -3.11
C GLY A 258 17.74 16.35 -4.30
N TYR A 259 16.93 15.50 -4.94
CA TYR A 259 16.18 15.82 -6.15
C TYR A 259 14.68 15.91 -5.85
N ASP A 260 14.08 17.05 -6.18
CA ASP A 260 12.63 17.22 -6.16
C ASP A 260 12.03 16.80 -7.51
N PRO A 261 11.25 15.70 -7.56
CA PRO A 261 10.73 15.17 -8.81
C PRO A 261 9.56 15.96 -9.37
N VAL A 262 9.01 16.92 -8.61
CA VAL A 262 8.02 17.84 -9.14
C VAL A 262 8.75 18.83 -10.04
N PRO A 263 8.55 18.80 -11.37
CA PRO A 263 9.03 19.87 -12.21
C PRO A 263 8.29 21.12 -11.73
N HIS A 264 9.01 22.21 -11.47
CA HIS A 264 8.39 23.52 -11.28
C HIS A 264 7.32 23.68 -12.38
N LEU A 265 6.06 23.51 -12.02
CA LEU A 265 4.93 23.81 -12.87
C LEU A 265 4.89 25.34 -12.92
N LEU A 266 5.74 25.89 -13.78
CA LEU A 266 5.57 27.20 -14.40
C LEU A 266 4.41 27.12 -15.39
#